data_AF-A0A4Q5UAE0-F1
#
_entry.id   AF-A0A4Q5UAE0-F1
#
_cell.length_a   1.000
_cell.length_b   1.000
_cell.length_c   1.000
_cell.angle_alpha   90.00
_cell.angle_beta   90.00
_cell.angle_gamma   90.00
#
_symmetry.space_group_name_H-M   'P 1'
#
loop_
_entity.id
_entity.type
_entity.pdbx_description
1 polymer ?
#
loop_
_entity_poly.entity_id
_entity_poly.type
_entity_poly.pdbx_seq_one_letter_code
_entity_poly.pdbx_strand_id
1 'polypeptide(L)'
;MDNSFQHLSEMILNLTAIEGRMSSQENDVTMEIEKMSIETPIELWISTSANGKVEIGSIPPLYHVETSFQPSFHSITIHTEKTER
;
A
#
# COMPACT_ATOMS: atom_id res chain seq x y z
N MET A 1 22.01 -2.65 3.10
CA MET A 1 20.77 -3.26 3.63
C MET A 1 19.97 -3.69 2.42
N ASP A 2 19.51 -4.94 2.41
CA ASP A 2 18.89 -5.58 1.26
C ASP A 2 17.46 -5.04 1.11
N ASN A 3 17.31 -3.95 0.36
CA ASN A 3 16.02 -3.38 0.03
C ASN A 3 15.40 -4.25 -1.07
N SER A 4 14.77 -5.35 -0.66
CA SER A 4 14.10 -6.29 -1.54
C SER A 4 13.08 -5.53 -2.38
N PHE A 5 13.32 -5.45 -3.70
CA PHE A 5 12.34 -4.99 -4.66
C PHE A 5 11.00 -5.70 -4.38
N GLN A 6 9.99 -4.94 -3.98
CA GLN A 6 8.63 -5.42 -3.83
C GLN A 6 7.82 -4.89 -5.02
N HIS A 7 7.06 -5.75 -5.69
CA HIS A 7 6.16 -5.26 -6.76
C HIS A 7 5.15 -4.27 -6.18
N LEU A 8 4.92 -3.15 -6.87
CA LEU A 8 3.94 -2.15 -6.45
C LEU A 8 2.56 -2.77 -6.19
N SER A 9 2.17 -3.76 -6.99
CA SER A 9 0.91 -4.49 -6.81
C SER A 9 0.84 -5.24 -5.48
N GLU A 10 1.94 -5.86 -5.04
CA GLU A 10 2.00 -6.58 -3.76
C GLU A 10 1.92 -5.62 -2.58
N MET A 11 2.62 -4.47 -2.68
CA MET A 11 2.54 -3.44 -1.65
C MET A 11 1.13 -2.87 -1.52
N ILE A 12 0.46 -2.56 -2.64
CA ILE A 12 -0.94 -2.08 -2.64
C ILE A 12 -1.85 -3.10 -1.95
N LEU A 13 -1.75 -4.39 -2.32
CA LEU A 13 -2.55 -5.45 -1.69
C LEU A 13 -2.34 -5.49 -0.18
N ASN A 14 -1.08 -5.44 0.28
CA ASN A 14 -0.76 -5.44 1.70
C ASN A 14 -1.31 -4.21 2.44
N LEU A 15 -1.21 -3.01 1.84
CA LEU A 15 -1.75 -1.78 2.42
C LEU A 15 -3.28 -1.80 2.52
N THR A 16 -3.94 -2.48 1.58
CA THR A 16 -5.42 -2.57 1.52
C THR A 16 -6.00 -3.77 2.28
N ALA A 17 -5.17 -4.64 2.83
CA ALA A 17 -5.57 -5.85 3.56
C ALA A 17 -6.09 -5.54 4.99
N ILE A 18 -7.06 -4.62 5.09
CA ILE A 18 -7.68 -4.22 6.35
C ILE A 18 -8.96 -5.04 6.55
N GLU A 19 -9.17 -5.54 7.78
CA GLU A 19 -10.42 -6.18 8.16
C GLU A 19 -11.55 -5.15 8.15
N GLY A 20 -12.34 -5.16 7.09
CA GLY A 20 -13.38 -4.16 6.85
C GLY A 20 -14.68 -4.37 7.64
N ARG A 21 -14.83 -5.43 8.43
CA ARG A 21 -16.07 -5.76 9.13
C ARG A 21 -15.83 -5.92 10.62
N MET A 22 -16.64 -5.25 11.43
CA MET A 22 -16.62 -5.35 12.88
C MET A 22 -18.03 -5.62 13.40
N SER A 23 -18.20 -6.53 14.35
CA SER A 23 -19.51 -6.84 14.94
C SER A 23 -19.43 -6.95 16.45
N SER A 24 -20.43 -6.39 17.15
CA SER A 24 -20.62 -6.54 18.59
C SER A 24 -21.92 -7.29 18.86
N GLN A 25 -21.81 -8.50 19.40
CA GLN A 25 -22.97 -9.33 19.73
C GLN A 25 -23.75 -8.76 20.93
N GLU A 26 -23.07 -8.14 21.89
CA GLU A 26 -23.67 -7.53 23.08
C GLU A 26 -24.59 -6.34 22.72
N ASN A 27 -24.21 -5.57 21.70
CA ASN A 27 -24.95 -4.37 21.28
C ASN A 27 -25.82 -4.60 20.04
N ASP A 28 -25.77 -5.79 19.43
CA ASP A 28 -26.41 -6.11 18.15
C ASP A 28 -26.07 -5.11 17.02
N VAL A 29 -24.79 -4.74 16.91
CA VAL A 29 -24.30 -3.77 15.91
C VAL A 29 -23.26 -4.42 15.00
N THR A 30 -23.41 -4.20 13.69
CA THR A 30 -22.39 -4.51 12.68
C THR A 30 -21.96 -3.22 11.97
N MET A 31 -20.65 -3.04 11.83
CA MET A 31 -20.03 -1.96 11.06
C MET A 31 -19.23 -2.56 9.90
N GLU A 32 -19.23 -1.86 8.78
CA GLU A 32 -18.49 -2.26 7.59
C GLU A 32 -17.85 -1.07 6.89
N ILE A 33 -16.62 -1.26 6.39
CA ILE A 33 -15.89 -0.29 5.57
C ILE A 33 -16.38 -0.41 4.14
N GLU A 34 -17.12 0.59 3.68
CA GLU A 34 -17.58 0.68 2.28
C GLU A 34 -16.51 1.25 1.35
N LYS A 35 -15.74 2.23 1.84
CA LYS A 35 -14.73 2.94 1.06
C LYS A 35 -13.54 3.32 1.94
N MET A 36 -12.35 3.30 1.36
CA MET A 36 -11.11 3.73 2.02
C MET A 36 -10.20 4.47 1.04
N SER A 37 -9.52 5.49 1.58
CA SER A 37 -8.47 6.23 0.89
C SER A 37 -7.19 6.18 1.73
N ILE A 38 -6.11 5.68 1.16
CA ILE A 38 -4.78 5.64 1.80
C ILE A 38 -3.87 6.61 1.05
N GLU A 39 -3.34 7.60 1.75
CA GLU A 39 -2.30 8.49 1.24
C GLU A 39 -0.99 8.15 1.94
N THR A 40 0.05 7.82 1.17
CA THR A 40 1.33 7.40 1.74
C THR A 40 2.50 7.72 0.82
N PRO A 41 3.63 8.23 1.36
CA PRO A 41 4.85 8.41 0.57
C PRO A 41 5.50 7.05 0.31
N ILE A 42 5.95 6.79 -0.92
CA ILE A 42 6.67 5.56 -1.28
C ILE A 42 7.90 5.87 -2.11
N GLU A 43 8.91 5.01 -2.07
CA GLU A 43 9.96 5.04 -3.09
C GLU A 43 9.52 4.18 -4.27
N LEU A 44 9.61 4.72 -5.48
CA LEU A 44 9.27 4.03 -6.72
C LEU A 44 10.52 3.72 -7.52
N TRP A 45 10.69 2.47 -7.93
CA TRP A 45 11.77 2.04 -8.81
C TRP A 45 11.23 1.35 -10.05
N ILE A 46 11.93 1.51 -11.17
CA ILE A 46 11.62 0.82 -12.44
C ILE A 46 12.67 -0.27 -12.65
N SER A 47 12.21 -1.48 -12.96
CA SER A 47 13.07 -2.58 -13.38
C SER A 47 12.59 -3.15 -14.71
N THR A 48 13.48 -3.89 -15.38
CA THR A 48 13.14 -4.64 -16.59
C THR A 48 13.42 -6.10 -16.34
N SER A 49 12.42 -6.94 -16.60
CA SER A 49 12.55 -8.39 -16.47
C SER A 49 13.29 -8.98 -17.68
N ALA A 50 13.73 -10.24 -17.57
CA ALA A 50 14.51 -10.91 -18.62
C ALA A 50 13.80 -11.03 -19.99
N ASN A 51 12.47 -10.89 -20.04
CA ASN A 51 11.68 -10.90 -21.28
C ASN A 51 11.42 -9.50 -21.86
N GLY A 52 12.01 -8.45 -21.27
CA GLY A 52 11.84 -7.06 -21.70
C GLY A 52 10.60 -6.35 -21.13
N LYS A 53 9.81 -6.99 -20.26
CA LYS A 53 8.68 -6.34 -19.58
C LYS A 53 9.19 -5.36 -18.52
N VAL A 54 8.66 -4.14 -18.54
CA VAL A 54 8.88 -3.11 -17.52
C VAL A 54 8.03 -3.40 -16.30
N GLU A 55 8.64 -3.31 -15.13
CA GLU A 55 7.99 -3.55 -13.85
C GLU A 55 8.22 -2.36 -12.91
N ILE A 56 7.21 -2.07 -12.10
CA ILE A 56 7.27 -1.00 -11.10
C ILE A 56 7.40 -1.65 -9.73
N GLY A 57 8.52 -1.37 -9.08
CA GLY A 57 8.77 -1.72 -7.70
C GLY A 57 8.43 -0.57 -6.77
N SER A 58 8.20 -0.89 -5.51
CA SER A 58 7.95 0.06 -4.46
C SER A 58 8.66 -0.36 -3.18
N ILE A 59 9.08 0.63 -2.39
CA ILE A 59 9.47 0.43 -1.00
C ILE A 59 8.46 1.23 -0.15
N PRO A 60 7.72 0.60 0.78
CA PRO A 60 6.83 1.31 1.69
C PRO A 60 7.66 2.27 2.58
N PRO A 61 7.07 3.34 3.10
CA PRO A 61 7.80 4.30 3.93
C PRO A 61 8.20 3.63 5.25
N LEU A 62 9.40 3.06 5.26
CA LEU A 62 10.02 2.52 6.45
C LEU A 62 10.70 3.67 7.17
N TYR A 63 9.90 4.33 8.01
CA TYR A 63 10.31 5.33 9.00
C TYR A 63 10.75 6.69 8.43
N HIS A 64 10.32 7.75 9.14
CA HIS A 64 10.93 9.06 8.99
C HIS A 64 12.31 9.03 9.66
N VAL A 65 13.36 8.81 8.87
CA VAL A 65 14.74 8.92 9.34
C VAL A 65 15.24 10.30 8.95
N GLU A 66 15.60 11.12 9.94
CA GLU A 66 16.32 12.38 9.71
C GLU A 66 17.67 12.05 9.07
N THR A 67 17.72 12.18 7.75
CA THR A 67 18.92 11.96 6.94
C THR A 67 19.36 13.28 6.33
N SER A 68 20.66 13.44 6.11
CA SER A 68 21.21 14.63 5.44
C SER A 68 20.76 14.75 3.97
N PHE A 69 20.11 13.71 3.42
CA PHE A 69 19.55 13.65 2.08
C PHE A 69 18.15 13.05 2.14
N GLN A 70 17.11 13.81 1.82
CA GLN A 70 15.76 13.27 1.75
C GLN A 70 15.66 12.28 0.57
N PRO A 71 15.23 11.03 0.81
CA PRO A 71 14.89 10.12 -0.28
C PRO A 71 13.79 10.75 -1.15
N SER A 72 13.85 10.53 -2.46
CA SER A 72 12.81 10.99 -3.39
C SER A 72 11.56 10.12 -3.24
N PHE A 73 10.71 10.49 -2.28
CA PHE A 73 9.42 9.87 -2.12
C PHE A 73 8.41 10.41 -3.15
N HIS A 74 7.60 9.50 -3.67
CA HIS A 74 6.43 9.82 -4.47
C HIS A 74 5.20 9.68 -3.58
N SER A 75 4.32 10.68 -3.57
CA SER A 75 3.04 10.53 -2.88
C SER A 75 2.08 9.74 -3.77
N ILE A 76 1.53 8.66 -3.23
CA ILE A 76 0.45 7.91 -3.90
C ILE A 76 -0.81 7.95 -3.05
N THR A 77 -1.95 7.98 -3.73
CA THR A 77 -3.27 7.81 -3.12
C THR A 77 -3.91 6.55 -3.67
N ILE A 78 -4.27 5.63 -2.78
CA ILE A 78 -4.96 4.39 -3.11
C ILE A 78 -6.42 4.55 -2.70
N HIS A 79 -7.33 4.45 -3.66
CA HIS A 79 -8.77 4.42 -3.41
C HIS A 79 -9.28 2.99 -3.54
N THR A 80 -10.02 2.53 -2.55
CA THR A 80 -10.69 1.23 -2.56
C THR A 80 -12.16 1.40 -2.24
N GLU A 81 -12.99 0.60 -2.89
CA GLU A 81 -14.42 0.51 -2.64
C GLU A 81 -14.83 -0.96 -2.59
N LYS A 82 -15.76 -1.27 -1.69
CA LYS A 82 -16.36 -2.60 -1.62
C LYS A 82 -17.14 -2.87 -2.90
N THR A 83 -16.83 -3.97 -3.59
CA THR A 83 -17.60 -4.43 -4.74
C THR A 83 -18.67 -5.41 -4.26
N GLU A 84 -19.94 -5.16 -4.56
CA GLU A 84 -21.01 -6.14 -4.30
C GLU A 84 -20.76 -7.40 -5.14
N ARG A 85 -20.62 -8.56 -4.49
CA ARG A 85 -20.58 -9.88 -5.12
C ARG A 85 -21.58 -10.80 -4.46
#